data_AF-A0A2J7R7B8-F1
#
_entry.id   AF-A0A2J7R7B8-F1
#
_cell.length_a   1.000
_cell.length_b   1.000
_cell.length_c   1.000
_cell.angle_alpha   90.00
_cell.angle_beta   90.00
_cell.angle_gamma   90.00
#
_symmetry.space_group_name_H-M   'P 1'
#
loop_
_entity.id
_entity.type
_entity.pdbx_description
1 polymer ?
#
loop_
_entity_poly.entity_id
_entity_poly.type
_entity_poly.pdbx_seq_one_letter_code
_entity_poly.pdbx_strand_id
1 'polypeptide(L)'
;MVGRSGLHRIGTNLLKNHSGSSTGLTWQGWRKCSSTIPTTKSAPVAAESKSSTQPPLTHSLPGLPTPVYATSKDKQHFTQVTTLSNGLQVASENRFGQFCTIGVVVDSGSRYEVAYPSGVSHFLEKLAFNSTTEFPDKDKILLELEKHGGICDCQSSRDTFIYASSADRRGMDAVVRVLGEVTLRPQISLKELASAQQALRFELETLYMRPEQEPILMDMIHAAAYRDNTLGLPKICPEANILKIDRSLLFTYLKHHYTPKRMVVTGVGVDHDELLTSVRKYFVDMKPIWEEDTDLVVPTLNMQVDESIAQYTGGIIQEECAIPLYAGMSGLPELAHVVIGLEGYSHQDPDFIPICVLNMMMGGGGSFSAGGPGKGMYTRLYTNVLNRHHWMFSATAYNHAYMDTGLFCIHASSPPANVHEMVEVIVKELVNMAGALGEPELQVSQENMVIIITSVVLNA
;
A
#
# COMPACT_ATOMS: atom_id res chain seq x y z
N MET A 1 -1.02 15.24 -50.68
CA MET A 1 -0.24 14.67 -51.78
C MET A 1 0.85 13.80 -51.19
N VAL A 2 0.76 12.48 -51.45
CA VAL A 2 1.83 11.44 -51.55
C VAL A 2 2.80 11.32 -50.36
N GLY A 3 3.07 10.16 -49.74
CA GLY A 3 2.78 8.77 -50.09
C GLY A 3 3.88 7.87 -49.48
N ARG A 4 3.48 6.66 -49.09
CA ARG A 4 4.27 5.57 -48.51
C ARG A 4 5.50 5.15 -49.33
N SER A 5 6.55 4.68 -48.64
CA SER A 5 7.35 3.48 -48.92
C SER A 5 8.46 3.44 -47.86
N GLY A 6 8.95 2.34 -47.29
CA GLY A 6 8.91 0.92 -47.60
C GLY A 6 10.28 0.39 -47.18
N LEU A 7 10.35 -0.53 -46.20
CA LEU A 7 11.60 -1.23 -45.92
C LEU A 7 11.29 -2.66 -45.50
N HIS A 8 11.60 -3.54 -46.43
CA HIS A 8 11.61 -4.98 -46.28
C HIS A 8 13.08 -5.41 -46.22
N ARG A 9 13.33 -6.37 -45.32
CA ARG A 9 14.19 -7.56 -45.51
C ARG A 9 15.68 -7.55 -45.09
N ILE A 10 15.97 -8.63 -44.35
CA ILE A 10 17.22 -9.43 -44.25
C ILE A 10 18.28 -8.82 -43.31
N GLY A 11 18.86 -9.51 -42.33
CA GLY A 11 18.85 -10.92 -41.96
C GLY A 11 20.22 -11.30 -41.37
N THR A 12 20.20 -11.91 -40.18
CA THR A 12 21.17 -12.88 -39.61
C THR A 12 22.66 -12.54 -39.47
N ASN A 13 23.13 -12.60 -38.21
CA ASN A 13 24.42 -13.16 -37.73
C ASN A 13 24.47 -12.87 -36.21
N LEU A 14 24.95 -13.69 -35.27
CA LEU A 14 25.83 -14.86 -35.28
C LEU A 14 25.79 -15.42 -33.83
N LEU A 15 25.42 -16.69 -33.61
CA LEU A 15 25.69 -17.39 -32.34
C LEU A 15 26.56 -18.61 -32.66
N LYS A 16 27.84 -18.51 -32.29
CA LYS A 16 28.76 -19.65 -32.21
C LYS A 16 28.56 -20.30 -30.84
N ASN A 17 28.46 -21.62 -30.79
CA ASN A 17 28.89 -22.36 -29.62
C ASN A 17 29.54 -23.71 -29.95
N HIS A 18 30.60 -23.92 -29.19
CA HIS A 18 31.52 -25.03 -28.98
C HIS A 18 31.21 -26.45 -29.48
N SER A 19 32.28 -27.05 -29.99
CA SER A 19 32.51 -28.47 -30.29
C SER A 19 32.80 -29.32 -29.04
N GLY A 20 32.25 -30.53 -28.99
CA GLY A 20 32.64 -31.59 -28.07
C GLY A 20 32.12 -32.96 -28.52
N SER A 21 33.03 -33.93 -28.63
CA SER A 21 32.93 -35.24 -29.30
C SER A 21 32.28 -36.36 -28.48
N SER A 22 31.61 -37.33 -29.14
CA SER A 22 31.95 -38.77 -29.12
C SER A 22 30.89 -39.68 -29.80
N THR A 23 31.34 -40.50 -30.76
CA THR A 23 31.01 -41.91 -31.07
C THR A 23 29.78 -42.56 -30.38
N GLY A 24 28.91 -43.38 -30.96
CA GLY A 24 28.86 -44.15 -32.20
C GLY A 24 27.91 -45.36 -31.99
N LEU A 25 27.36 -45.89 -33.10
CA LEU A 25 26.66 -47.18 -33.28
C LEU A 25 25.15 -47.33 -33.01
N THR A 26 24.42 -47.27 -34.15
CA THR A 26 23.38 -48.20 -34.66
C THR A 26 22.08 -48.44 -33.90
N TRP A 27 20.96 -48.27 -34.61
CA TRP A 27 20.06 -49.39 -34.95
C TRP A 27 19.09 -49.02 -36.09
N GLN A 28 19.04 -49.89 -37.11
CA GLN A 28 18.06 -49.86 -38.18
C GLN A 28 16.72 -50.44 -37.71
N GLY A 29 15.63 -49.84 -38.17
CA GLY A 29 14.32 -50.49 -38.28
C GLY A 29 13.20 -49.67 -37.64
N TRP A 30 12.22 -49.24 -38.42
CA TRP A 30 11.02 -50.02 -38.71
C TRP A 30 10.16 -49.28 -39.75
N ARG A 31 9.28 -50.06 -40.37
CA ARG A 31 8.59 -49.84 -41.65
C ARG A 31 7.54 -48.74 -41.60
N LYS A 32 7.38 -48.03 -42.73
CA LYS A 32 6.23 -47.15 -43.01
C LYS A 32 4.95 -47.98 -43.12
N CYS A 33 3.96 -47.69 -42.28
CA CYS A 33 2.59 -48.11 -42.49
C CYS A 33 1.89 -47.13 -43.43
N SER A 34 1.39 -47.63 -44.56
CA SER A 34 0.48 -46.93 -45.46
C SER A 34 -0.96 -47.20 -45.04
N SER A 35 -1.70 -46.18 -44.61
CA SER A 35 -3.16 -46.23 -44.51
C SER A 35 -3.76 -45.19 -45.44
N THR A 36 -4.39 -45.66 -46.51
CA THR A 36 -5.16 -44.89 -47.48
C THR A 36 -6.46 -44.41 -46.81
N ILE A 37 -6.65 -43.10 -46.66
CA ILE A 37 -7.91 -42.52 -46.15
C ILE A 37 -8.80 -42.17 -47.36
N PRO A 38 -10.08 -42.57 -47.39
CA PRO A 38 -10.98 -42.27 -48.49
C PRO A 38 -11.34 -40.79 -48.54
N THR A 39 -11.18 -40.17 -49.71
CA THR A 39 -11.64 -38.81 -49.99
C THR A 39 -13.17 -38.78 -50.07
N THR A 40 -13.83 -38.52 -48.94
CA THR A 40 -15.22 -38.05 -48.93
C THR A 40 -15.21 -36.53 -49.14
N LYS A 41 -15.84 -36.07 -50.23
CA LYS A 41 -16.04 -34.65 -50.49
C LYS A 41 -16.97 -34.08 -49.42
N SER A 42 -16.40 -33.43 -48.40
CA SER A 42 -17.15 -32.56 -47.51
C SER A 42 -17.65 -31.36 -48.31
N ALA A 43 -18.98 -31.15 -48.31
CA ALA A 43 -19.57 -29.92 -48.83
C ALA A 43 -18.93 -28.70 -48.15
N PRO A 44 -18.74 -27.57 -48.86
CA PRO A 44 -18.17 -26.38 -48.26
C PRO A 44 -19.10 -25.90 -47.14
N VAL A 45 -18.63 -25.98 -45.90
CA VAL A 45 -19.24 -25.24 -44.80
C VAL A 45 -19.06 -23.77 -45.15
N ALA A 46 -20.16 -23.10 -45.49
CA ALA A 46 -20.18 -21.66 -45.64
C ALA A 46 -19.72 -21.08 -44.29
N ALA A 47 -18.50 -20.56 -44.25
CA ALA A 47 -18.07 -19.69 -43.19
C ALA A 47 -18.91 -18.42 -43.34
N GLU A 48 -20.05 -18.35 -42.65
CA GLU A 48 -20.68 -17.08 -42.35
C GLU A 48 -19.69 -16.28 -41.51
N SER A 49 -18.78 -15.55 -42.16
CA SER A 49 -18.11 -14.42 -41.55
C SER A 49 -19.21 -13.41 -41.25
N LYS A 50 -19.81 -13.50 -40.06
CA LYS A 50 -20.57 -12.40 -39.46
C LYS A 50 -19.56 -11.28 -39.20
N SER A 51 -19.15 -10.60 -40.26
CA SER A 51 -18.51 -9.30 -40.20
C SER A 51 -19.52 -8.40 -39.53
N SER A 52 -19.36 -8.16 -38.22
CA SER A 52 -20.17 -7.20 -37.50
C SER A 52 -20.13 -5.89 -38.31
N THR A 53 -21.27 -5.44 -38.80
CA THR A 53 -21.46 -4.15 -39.50
C THR A 53 -21.32 -2.97 -38.54
N GLN A 54 -20.40 -3.07 -37.59
CA GLN A 54 -20.06 -1.97 -36.72
C GLN A 54 -19.28 -0.96 -37.55
N PRO A 55 -19.68 0.33 -37.53
CA PRO A 55 -18.93 1.36 -38.20
C PRO A 55 -17.50 1.43 -37.64
N PRO A 56 -16.52 1.93 -38.41
CA PRO A 56 -15.18 2.21 -37.90
C PRO A 56 -15.24 3.08 -36.65
N LEU A 57 -14.27 2.96 -35.73
CA LEU A 57 -14.18 3.78 -34.50
C LEU A 57 -14.13 5.30 -34.75
N THR A 58 -13.91 5.73 -36.01
CA THR A 58 -13.98 7.13 -36.44
C THR A 58 -15.40 7.65 -36.63
N HIS A 59 -16.42 6.78 -36.60
CA HIS A 59 -17.82 7.13 -36.73
C HIS A 59 -18.59 6.69 -35.48
N SER A 60 -19.45 7.58 -34.97
CA SER A 60 -20.33 7.27 -33.85
C SER A 60 -21.20 6.05 -34.17
N LEU A 61 -21.36 5.15 -33.18
CA LEU A 61 -22.24 4.00 -33.31
C LEU A 61 -23.69 4.50 -33.49
N PRO A 62 -24.41 4.05 -34.53
CA PRO A 62 -25.79 4.46 -34.75
C PRO A 62 -26.70 3.91 -33.65
N GLY A 63 -27.67 4.71 -33.22
CA GLY A 63 -28.69 4.29 -32.24
C GLY A 63 -28.29 4.42 -30.76
N LEU A 64 -27.11 4.97 -30.45
CA LEU A 64 -26.78 5.36 -29.07
C LEU A 64 -27.44 6.69 -28.69
N PRO A 65 -27.87 6.85 -27.41
CA PRO A 65 -28.38 8.12 -26.93
C PRO A 65 -27.30 9.21 -27.00
N THR A 66 -27.70 10.45 -27.25
CA THR A 66 -26.75 11.57 -27.26
C THR A 66 -26.15 11.75 -25.87
N PRO A 67 -24.81 11.74 -25.72
CA PRO A 67 -24.17 11.89 -24.42
C PRO A 67 -24.52 13.25 -23.82
N VAL A 68 -25.01 13.24 -22.58
CA VAL A 68 -25.22 14.44 -21.79
C VAL A 68 -23.91 14.74 -21.07
N TYR A 69 -23.18 15.73 -21.56
CA TYR A 69 -21.95 16.16 -20.93
C TYR A 69 -22.25 16.94 -19.66
N ALA A 70 -21.45 16.71 -18.62
CA ALA A 70 -21.51 17.51 -17.42
C ALA A 70 -21.07 18.94 -17.72
N THR A 71 -21.83 19.90 -17.21
CA THR A 71 -21.44 21.31 -17.16
C THR A 71 -20.68 21.56 -15.87
N SER A 72 -19.65 22.42 -15.92
CA SER A 72 -19.02 22.92 -14.71
C SER A 72 -20.09 23.61 -13.87
N LYS A 73 -20.37 23.04 -12.69
CA LYS A 73 -21.19 23.70 -11.68
C LYS A 73 -20.24 24.19 -10.61
N ASP A 74 -20.40 25.42 -10.16
CA ASP A 74 -19.74 25.96 -8.96
C ASP A 74 -20.31 25.30 -7.69
N LYS A 75 -20.40 23.98 -7.66
CA LYS A 75 -20.77 23.26 -6.45
C LYS A 75 -19.53 23.22 -5.58
N GLN A 76 -19.54 24.01 -4.52
CA GLN A 76 -18.68 23.75 -3.37
C GLN A 76 -19.04 22.35 -2.85
N HIS A 77 -18.06 21.44 -2.92
CA HIS A 77 -18.18 20.11 -2.34
C HIS A 77 -17.97 20.27 -0.83
N PHE A 78 -19.00 19.94 -0.04
CA PHE A 78 -18.92 19.98 1.41
C PHE A 78 -18.89 18.55 1.93
N THR A 79 -17.95 18.27 2.82
CA THR A 79 -17.91 17.03 3.57
C THR A 79 -19.04 17.05 4.61
N GLN A 80 -19.95 16.09 4.51
CA GLN A 80 -21.02 15.89 5.48
C GLN A 80 -20.59 14.82 6.48
N VAL A 81 -20.78 15.08 7.78
CA VAL A 81 -20.42 14.15 8.86
C VAL A 81 -21.63 13.95 9.75
N THR A 82 -22.01 12.69 9.94
CA THR A 82 -23.11 12.28 10.83
C THR A 82 -22.59 11.26 11.82
N THR A 83 -22.88 11.47 13.11
CA THR A 83 -22.60 10.47 14.17
C THR A 83 -23.88 9.68 14.44
N LEU A 84 -23.81 8.36 14.28
CA LEU A 84 -24.92 7.45 14.55
C LEU A 84 -25.11 7.25 16.06
N SER A 85 -26.28 6.72 16.46
CA SER A 85 -26.64 6.54 17.87
C SER A 85 -25.72 5.58 18.64
N ASN A 86 -25.06 4.65 17.94
CA ASN A 86 -24.06 3.74 18.51
C ASN A 86 -22.66 4.37 18.65
N GLY A 87 -22.47 5.62 18.19
CA GLY A 87 -21.19 6.34 18.22
C GLY A 87 -20.36 6.21 16.94
N LEU A 88 -20.79 5.42 15.95
CA LEU A 88 -20.10 5.31 14.66
C LEU A 88 -20.22 6.61 13.88
N GLN A 89 -19.10 7.12 13.37
CA GLN A 89 -19.09 8.30 12.51
C GLN A 89 -19.14 7.91 11.04
N VAL A 90 -19.95 8.62 10.27
CA VAL A 90 -20.06 8.47 8.82
C VAL A 90 -19.77 9.82 8.18
N ALA A 91 -18.73 9.87 7.36
CA ALA A 91 -18.35 11.05 6.60
C ALA A 91 -18.50 10.78 5.11
N SER A 92 -19.03 11.74 4.35
CA SER A 92 -19.05 11.62 2.89
C SER A 92 -18.88 12.94 2.17
N GLU A 93 -18.27 12.86 0.99
CA GLU A 93 -18.17 13.97 0.05
C GLU A 93 -18.64 13.52 -1.32
N ASN A 94 -19.75 14.08 -1.78
CA ASN A 94 -20.30 13.73 -3.09
C ASN A 94 -19.51 14.45 -4.20
N ARG A 95 -18.80 13.69 -5.02
CA ARG A 95 -17.99 14.17 -6.15
C ARG A 95 -18.56 13.74 -7.49
N PHE A 96 -18.28 14.57 -8.50
CA PHE A 96 -18.59 14.21 -9.88
C PHE A 96 -17.71 13.06 -10.35
N GLY A 97 -18.31 12.02 -10.91
CA GLY A 97 -17.62 10.79 -11.33
C GLY A 97 -18.60 9.63 -11.42
N GLN A 98 -18.17 8.52 -12.03
CA GLN A 98 -18.96 7.28 -12.08
C GLN A 98 -18.56 6.29 -10.98
N PHE A 99 -17.40 6.51 -10.35
CA PHE A 99 -16.86 5.67 -9.30
C PHE A 99 -17.07 6.30 -7.94
N CYS A 100 -17.15 5.44 -6.93
CA CYS A 100 -17.10 5.81 -5.53
C CYS A 100 -15.99 5.04 -4.83
N THR A 101 -15.40 5.66 -3.82
CA THR A 101 -14.45 5.02 -2.91
C THR A 101 -15.02 5.08 -1.50
N ILE A 102 -15.11 3.93 -0.84
CA ILE A 102 -15.61 3.80 0.52
C ILE A 102 -14.51 3.19 1.36
N GLY A 103 -14.24 3.79 2.51
CA GLY A 103 -13.24 3.34 3.46
C GLY A 103 -13.84 3.15 4.85
N VAL A 104 -13.31 2.18 5.59
CA VAL A 104 -13.49 2.06 7.03
C VAL A 104 -12.13 2.32 7.65
N VAL A 105 -12.05 3.39 8.42
CA VAL A 105 -10.85 3.78 9.15
C VAL A 105 -11.09 3.43 10.60
N VAL A 106 -10.22 2.59 11.15
CA VAL A 106 -10.24 2.16 12.55
C VAL A 106 -9.05 2.77 13.26
N ASP A 107 -9.28 3.41 14.39
CA ASP A 107 -8.23 3.81 15.33
C ASP A 107 -7.67 2.55 16.00
N SER A 108 -6.71 1.91 15.34
CA SER A 108 -6.15 0.60 15.67
C SER A 108 -4.82 0.44 14.92
N GLY A 109 -3.93 -0.43 15.40
CA GLY A 109 -2.61 -0.61 14.83
C GLY A 109 -1.60 -1.14 15.84
N SER A 110 -0.33 -1.24 15.42
CA SER A 110 0.74 -1.83 16.26
C SER A 110 0.97 -1.08 17.57
N ARG A 111 0.64 0.21 17.62
CA ARG A 111 0.69 1.03 18.83
C ARG A 111 -0.13 0.45 19.98
N TYR A 112 -1.26 -0.16 19.65
CA TYR A 112 -2.24 -0.64 20.62
C TYR A 112 -2.00 -2.10 21.03
N GLU A 113 -0.83 -2.65 20.70
CA GLU A 113 -0.48 -4.05 20.95
C GLU A 113 0.32 -4.23 22.25
N VAL A 114 0.41 -3.23 23.13
CA VAL A 114 1.23 -3.29 24.36
C VAL A 114 0.91 -4.53 25.22
N ALA A 115 -0.36 -4.87 25.33
CA ALA A 115 -0.81 -5.99 26.12
C ALA A 115 -1.00 -7.29 25.29
N TYR A 116 -0.65 -7.25 23.99
CA TYR A 116 -0.69 -8.36 23.05
C TYR A 116 0.74 -8.72 22.58
N PRO A 117 0.99 -9.92 22.04
CA PRO A 117 2.21 -10.17 21.28
C PRO A 117 2.25 -9.26 20.05
N SER A 118 3.35 -8.52 19.87
CA SER A 118 3.48 -7.64 18.70
C SER A 118 3.38 -8.42 17.39
N GLY A 119 2.63 -7.88 16.43
CA GLY A 119 2.33 -8.47 15.13
C GLY A 119 0.84 -8.71 14.86
N VAL A 120 -0.07 -8.43 15.80
CA VAL A 120 -1.51 -8.71 15.63
C VAL A 120 -2.10 -7.95 14.45
N SER A 121 -1.80 -6.67 14.30
CA SER A 121 -2.26 -5.83 13.18
C SER A 121 -1.71 -6.35 11.86
N HIS A 122 -0.46 -6.82 11.83
CA HIS A 122 0.13 -7.40 10.62
C HIS A 122 -0.57 -8.71 10.22
N PHE A 123 -0.97 -9.54 11.19
CA PHE A 123 -1.81 -10.72 10.95
C PHE A 123 -3.19 -10.34 10.39
N LEU A 124 -3.86 -9.36 10.99
CA LEU A 124 -5.17 -8.89 10.54
C LEU A 124 -5.12 -8.34 9.11
N GLU A 125 -4.02 -7.68 8.73
CA GLU A 125 -3.81 -7.20 7.36
C GLU A 125 -3.76 -8.37 6.35
N LYS A 126 -3.00 -9.43 6.65
CA LYS A 126 -2.96 -10.63 5.78
C LYS A 126 -4.26 -11.42 5.76
N LEU A 127 -5.03 -11.33 6.84
CA LEU A 127 -6.32 -12.01 6.97
C LEU A 127 -7.48 -11.20 6.37
N ALA A 128 -7.28 -9.94 6.03
CA ALA A 128 -8.30 -9.09 5.43
C ALA A 128 -8.82 -9.65 4.10
N PHE A 129 -10.11 -9.42 3.82
CA PHE A 129 -10.81 -9.89 2.62
C PHE A 129 -10.75 -11.42 2.39
N ASN A 130 -10.63 -12.21 3.46
CA ASN A 130 -10.84 -13.66 3.44
C ASN A 130 -12.28 -14.03 3.85
N SER A 131 -12.54 -15.27 4.28
CA SER A 131 -13.89 -15.70 4.61
C SER A 131 -14.55 -14.89 5.73
N THR A 132 -15.84 -14.65 5.55
CA THR A 132 -16.75 -13.92 6.43
C THR A 132 -18.03 -14.73 6.62
N THR A 133 -18.98 -14.20 7.38
CA THR A 133 -20.24 -14.90 7.64
C THR A 133 -21.13 -14.97 6.40
N GLU A 134 -21.20 -13.90 5.61
CA GLU A 134 -21.93 -13.92 4.33
C GLU A 134 -21.11 -14.49 3.16
N PHE A 135 -19.80 -14.27 3.15
CA PHE A 135 -18.93 -14.69 2.04
C PHE A 135 -18.00 -15.83 2.48
N PRO A 136 -18.20 -17.07 2.00
CA PRO A 136 -17.50 -18.24 2.52
C PRO A 136 -16.01 -18.30 2.15
N ASP A 137 -15.58 -17.55 1.14
CA ASP A 137 -14.19 -17.52 0.67
C ASP A 137 -13.85 -16.16 0.04
N LYS A 138 -12.54 -15.93 -0.16
CA LYS A 138 -11.99 -14.72 -0.78
C LYS A 138 -12.49 -14.52 -2.22
N ASP A 139 -12.66 -15.59 -2.99
CA ASP A 139 -13.07 -15.50 -4.40
C ASP A 139 -14.50 -14.96 -4.52
N LYS A 140 -15.40 -15.28 -3.58
CA LYS A 140 -16.75 -14.72 -3.53
C LYS A 140 -16.77 -13.22 -3.23
N ILE A 141 -15.87 -12.75 -2.36
CA ILE A 141 -15.73 -11.33 -2.07
C ILE A 141 -15.25 -10.60 -3.33
N LEU A 142 -14.18 -11.10 -3.96
CA LEU A 142 -13.63 -10.51 -5.18
C LEU A 142 -14.66 -10.52 -6.31
N LEU A 143 -15.37 -11.62 -6.52
CA LEU A 143 -16.41 -11.72 -7.54
C LEU A 143 -17.55 -10.70 -7.31
N GLU A 144 -17.92 -10.45 -6.05
CA GLU A 144 -18.95 -9.46 -5.73
C GLU A 144 -18.49 -8.04 -6.07
N LEU A 145 -17.24 -7.70 -5.77
CA LEU A 145 -16.65 -6.41 -6.10
C LEU A 145 -16.45 -6.26 -7.62
N GLU A 146 -15.93 -7.29 -8.30
CA GLU A 146 -15.64 -7.29 -9.74
C GLU A 146 -16.90 -7.08 -10.61
N LYS A 147 -18.08 -7.51 -10.14
CA LYS A 147 -19.37 -7.20 -10.83
C LYS A 147 -19.58 -5.71 -11.05
N HIS A 148 -19.01 -4.88 -10.19
CA HIS A 148 -19.07 -3.42 -10.23
C HIS A 148 -17.73 -2.78 -10.61
N GLY A 149 -16.80 -3.56 -11.20
CA GLY A 149 -15.44 -3.11 -11.52
C GLY A 149 -14.65 -2.70 -10.29
N GLY A 150 -14.99 -3.28 -9.13
CA GLY A 150 -14.47 -2.89 -7.85
C GLY A 150 -13.08 -3.44 -7.55
N ILE A 151 -12.28 -2.66 -6.83
CA ILE A 151 -11.02 -3.06 -6.22
C ILE A 151 -11.10 -2.86 -4.72
N CYS A 152 -10.29 -3.59 -3.95
CA CYS A 152 -10.21 -3.44 -2.51
C CYS A 152 -8.76 -3.52 -2.04
N ASP A 153 -8.45 -2.81 -0.96
CA ASP A 153 -7.16 -2.85 -0.30
C ASP A 153 -7.32 -2.72 1.21
N CYS A 154 -6.33 -3.22 1.94
CA CYS A 154 -6.25 -3.18 3.39
C CYS A 154 -4.85 -2.77 3.81
N GLN A 155 -4.73 -1.75 4.65
CA GLN A 155 -3.43 -1.25 5.10
C GLN A 155 -3.43 -1.01 6.60
N SER A 156 -2.40 -1.53 7.27
CA SER A 156 -2.11 -1.23 8.67
C SER A 156 -1.03 -0.15 8.80
N SER A 157 -1.27 0.81 9.68
CA SER A 157 -0.29 1.77 10.19
C SER A 157 -0.02 1.47 11.68
N ARG A 158 0.75 2.33 12.35
CA ARG A 158 1.00 2.21 13.80
C ARG A 158 -0.23 2.55 14.63
N ASP A 159 -1.00 3.57 14.24
CA ASP A 159 -2.17 4.07 14.98
C ASP A 159 -3.49 4.01 14.19
N THR A 160 -3.43 3.66 12.90
CA THR A 160 -4.60 3.60 12.03
C THR A 160 -4.64 2.30 11.24
N PHE A 161 -5.83 1.72 11.06
CA PHE A 161 -6.07 0.55 10.25
C PHE A 161 -7.17 0.86 9.23
N ILE A 162 -6.93 0.60 7.94
CA ILE A 162 -7.80 1.04 6.85
C ILE A 162 -8.24 -0.14 6.01
N TYR A 163 -9.54 -0.31 5.85
CA TYR A 163 -10.16 -1.15 4.82
C TYR A 163 -10.79 -0.23 3.78
N ALA A 164 -10.39 -0.33 2.52
CA ALA A 164 -10.93 0.53 1.47
C ALA A 164 -11.34 -0.26 0.24
N SER A 165 -12.36 0.22 -0.46
CA SER A 165 -12.75 -0.32 -1.75
C SER A 165 -13.33 0.77 -2.65
N SER A 166 -12.96 0.70 -3.93
CA SER A 166 -13.44 1.61 -4.97
C SER A 166 -14.19 0.81 -6.02
N ALA A 167 -15.38 1.24 -6.43
CA ALA A 167 -16.20 0.58 -7.44
C ALA A 167 -17.10 1.58 -8.19
N ASP A 168 -17.84 1.12 -9.20
CA ASP A 168 -18.91 1.90 -9.83
C ASP A 168 -19.97 2.29 -8.78
N ARG A 169 -20.46 3.53 -8.82
CA ARG A 169 -21.44 4.07 -7.86
C ARG A 169 -22.68 3.19 -7.69
N ARG A 170 -23.11 2.48 -8.75
CA ARG A 170 -24.26 1.56 -8.68
C ARG A 170 -24.02 0.36 -7.76
N GLY A 171 -22.75 0.04 -7.50
CA GLY A 171 -22.31 -1.01 -6.58
C GLY A 171 -22.08 -0.54 -5.15
N MET A 172 -22.42 0.72 -4.80
CA MET A 172 -22.14 1.29 -3.48
C MET A 172 -22.63 0.39 -2.32
N ASP A 173 -23.88 -0.09 -2.38
CA ASP A 173 -24.42 -0.95 -1.32
C ASP A 173 -23.65 -2.27 -1.18
N ALA A 174 -23.22 -2.87 -2.30
CA ALA A 174 -22.40 -4.08 -2.29
C ALA A 174 -21.02 -3.84 -1.68
N VAL A 175 -20.41 -2.68 -1.96
CA VAL A 175 -19.14 -2.28 -1.36
C VAL A 175 -19.28 -2.10 0.16
N VAL A 176 -20.28 -1.35 0.62
CA VAL A 176 -20.52 -1.15 2.07
C VAL A 176 -20.81 -2.49 2.76
N ARG A 177 -21.55 -3.39 2.10
CA ARG A 177 -21.82 -4.74 2.59
C ARG A 177 -20.54 -5.54 2.79
N VAL A 178 -19.68 -5.60 1.76
CA VAL A 178 -18.39 -6.28 1.84
C VAL A 178 -17.53 -5.69 2.96
N LEU A 179 -17.44 -4.36 3.05
CA LEU A 179 -16.66 -3.69 4.10
C LEU A 179 -17.19 -4.00 5.51
N GLY A 180 -18.51 -4.06 5.70
CA GLY A 180 -19.12 -4.47 6.96
C GLY A 180 -18.79 -5.91 7.35
N GLU A 181 -18.85 -6.83 6.38
CA GLU A 181 -18.50 -8.25 6.59
C GLU A 181 -17.04 -8.44 6.96
N VAL A 182 -16.10 -7.87 6.18
CA VAL A 182 -14.67 -8.08 6.41
C VAL A 182 -14.16 -7.43 7.69
N THR A 183 -14.80 -6.33 8.11
CA THR A 183 -14.40 -5.58 9.31
C THR A 183 -14.98 -6.20 10.58
N LEU A 184 -16.26 -6.57 10.58
CA LEU A 184 -16.99 -6.94 11.80
C LEU A 184 -17.35 -8.42 11.91
N ARG A 185 -17.35 -9.16 10.79
CA ARG A 185 -17.77 -10.56 10.74
C ARG A 185 -16.78 -11.50 10.01
N PRO A 186 -15.45 -11.37 10.23
CA PRO A 186 -14.49 -12.33 9.67
C PRO A 186 -14.61 -13.69 10.37
N GLN A 187 -14.43 -14.78 9.63
CA GLN A 187 -14.49 -16.15 10.19
C GLN A 187 -13.13 -16.63 10.71
N ILE A 188 -12.03 -16.24 10.06
CA ILE A 188 -10.64 -16.61 10.42
C ILE A 188 -10.53 -18.11 10.72
N SER A 189 -10.74 -18.95 9.72
CA SER A 189 -10.58 -20.40 9.86
C SER A 189 -9.13 -20.78 10.22
N LEU A 190 -8.93 -21.95 10.85
CA LEU A 190 -7.58 -22.43 11.19
C LEU A 190 -6.69 -22.59 9.95
N LYS A 191 -7.28 -22.89 8.79
CA LYS A 191 -6.58 -22.98 7.51
C LYS A 191 -6.09 -21.61 7.03
N GLU A 192 -6.93 -20.58 7.14
CA GLU A 192 -6.55 -19.21 6.80
C GLU A 192 -5.48 -18.69 7.75
N LEU A 193 -5.61 -18.96 9.05
CA LEU A 193 -4.59 -18.60 10.03
C LEU A 193 -3.23 -19.23 9.70
N ALA A 194 -3.20 -20.54 9.42
CA ALA A 194 -1.96 -21.23 9.02
C ALA A 194 -1.37 -20.66 7.72
N SER A 195 -2.23 -20.28 6.77
CA SER A 195 -1.80 -19.65 5.51
C SER A 195 -1.21 -18.26 5.75
N ALA A 196 -1.83 -17.46 6.64
CA ALA A 196 -1.31 -16.16 7.05
C ALA A 196 0.04 -16.28 7.77
N GLN A 197 0.20 -17.25 8.67
CA GLN A 197 1.49 -17.54 9.32
C GLN A 197 2.59 -17.85 8.29
N GLN A 198 2.27 -18.64 7.26
CA GLN A 198 3.23 -18.96 6.20
C GLN A 198 3.56 -17.73 5.34
N ALA A 199 2.56 -16.93 4.97
CA ALA A 199 2.76 -15.70 4.21
C ALA A 199 3.65 -14.70 4.95
N LEU A 200 3.43 -14.53 6.26
CA LEU A 200 4.23 -13.66 7.12
C LEU A 200 5.68 -14.13 7.24
N ARG A 201 5.91 -15.44 7.40
CA ARG A 201 7.28 -16.01 7.40
C ARG A 201 7.99 -15.73 6.08
N PHE A 202 7.32 -15.99 4.97
CA PHE A 202 7.89 -15.74 3.65
C PHE A 202 8.18 -14.26 3.42
N GLU A 203 7.31 -13.38 3.90
CA GLU A 203 7.52 -11.93 3.83
C GLU A 203 8.71 -11.48 4.66
N LEU A 204 8.87 -11.98 5.90
CA LEU A 204 10.05 -11.71 6.72
C LEU A 204 11.33 -12.20 6.05
N GLU A 205 11.37 -13.45 5.59
CA GLU A 205 12.50 -14.01 4.85
C GLU A 205 12.83 -13.15 3.63
N THR A 206 11.81 -12.72 2.89
CA THR A 206 11.98 -11.87 1.72
C THR A 206 12.49 -10.49 2.10
N LEU A 207 12.00 -9.91 3.20
CA LEU A 207 12.40 -8.59 3.69
C LEU A 207 13.89 -8.56 4.06
N TYR A 208 14.38 -9.60 4.73
CA TYR A 208 15.81 -9.75 5.06
C TYR A 208 16.70 -10.02 3.84
N MET A 209 16.13 -10.44 2.71
CA MET A 209 16.87 -10.74 1.48
C MET A 209 16.85 -9.58 0.47
N ARG A 210 15.99 -8.56 0.68
CA ARG A 210 15.86 -7.43 -0.26
C ARG A 210 16.88 -6.33 0.01
N PRO A 211 17.33 -5.62 -1.04
CA PRO A 211 18.18 -4.42 -0.88
C PRO A 211 17.39 -3.21 -0.34
N GLU A 212 16.07 -3.20 -0.45
CA GLU A 212 15.21 -2.11 0.03
C GLU A 212 15.00 -2.22 1.55
N GLN A 213 15.89 -1.56 2.30
CA GLN A 213 15.92 -1.61 3.77
C GLN A 213 14.98 -0.61 4.45
N GLU A 214 14.25 0.22 3.68
CA GLU A 214 13.40 1.29 4.23
C GLU A 214 12.38 0.80 5.27
N PRO A 215 11.59 -0.27 5.05
CA PRO A 215 10.62 -0.72 6.05
C PRO A 215 11.29 -1.16 7.38
N ILE A 216 12.44 -1.82 7.29
CA ILE A 216 13.22 -2.25 8.47
C ILE A 216 13.75 -1.02 9.21
N LEU A 217 14.38 -0.11 8.50
CA LEU A 217 14.95 1.11 9.07
C LEU A 217 13.88 1.99 9.72
N MET A 218 12.70 2.07 9.11
CA MET A 218 11.57 2.78 9.70
C MET A 218 11.07 2.08 10.96
N ASP A 219 11.07 0.75 11.03
CA ASP A 219 10.75 0.04 12.27
C ASP A 219 11.80 0.27 13.36
N MET A 220 13.08 0.20 13.00
CA MET A 220 14.22 0.41 13.90
C MET A 220 14.26 1.83 14.49
N ILE A 221 14.01 2.88 13.68
CA ILE A 221 14.03 4.25 14.21
C ILE A 221 12.88 4.50 15.18
N HIS A 222 11.72 3.88 14.98
CA HIS A 222 10.61 3.96 15.92
C HIS A 222 10.93 3.22 17.23
N ALA A 223 11.48 2.02 17.14
CA ALA A 223 11.95 1.27 18.30
C ALA A 223 13.06 2.03 19.06
N ALA A 224 13.96 2.72 18.36
CA ALA A 224 14.98 3.56 18.98
C ALA A 224 14.39 4.80 19.65
N ALA A 225 13.39 5.44 19.03
CA ALA A 225 12.78 6.67 19.52
C ALA A 225 11.85 6.44 20.72
N TYR A 226 11.04 5.38 20.69
CA TYR A 226 9.94 5.13 21.64
C TYR A 226 10.11 3.85 22.47
N ARG A 227 11.19 3.09 22.26
CA ARG A 227 11.51 1.81 22.94
C ARG A 227 10.41 0.76 22.76
N ASP A 228 10.30 -0.18 23.69
CA ASP A 228 9.34 -1.28 23.65
C ASP A 228 7.92 -0.84 24.10
N ASN A 229 7.47 0.36 23.70
CA ASN A 229 6.16 0.87 24.11
C ASN A 229 5.49 1.72 23.01
N THR A 230 4.16 1.69 22.95
CA THR A 230 3.34 2.50 22.03
C THR A 230 3.87 2.45 20.58
N LEU A 231 4.32 3.58 20.02
CA LEU A 231 4.82 3.69 18.64
C LEU A 231 6.12 2.93 18.37
N GLY A 232 6.87 2.57 19.40
CA GLY A 232 8.09 1.80 19.27
C GLY A 232 7.87 0.29 19.19
N LEU A 233 6.63 -0.17 19.40
CA LEU A 233 6.25 -1.54 19.08
C LEU A 233 6.41 -1.81 17.58
N PRO A 234 6.94 -2.99 17.21
CA PRO A 234 7.25 -3.29 15.83
C PRO A 234 5.96 -3.37 15.00
N LYS A 235 5.96 -2.70 13.85
CA LYS A 235 4.87 -2.81 12.87
C LYS A 235 4.88 -4.20 12.23
N ILE A 236 6.08 -4.73 12.00
CA ILE A 236 6.29 -6.02 11.36
C ILE A 236 6.32 -7.10 12.44
N CYS A 237 5.43 -8.09 12.35
CA CYS A 237 5.38 -9.21 13.30
C CYS A 237 6.77 -9.86 13.48
N PRO A 238 7.35 -9.88 14.70
CA PRO A 238 8.58 -10.61 14.97
C PRO A 238 8.40 -12.11 14.78
N GLU A 239 9.44 -12.80 14.29
CA GLU A 239 9.38 -14.24 14.00
C GLU A 239 8.98 -15.07 15.23
N ALA A 240 9.49 -14.70 16.41
CA ALA A 240 9.20 -15.37 17.68
C ALA A 240 7.72 -15.29 18.10
N ASN A 241 6.94 -14.36 17.53
CA ASN A 241 5.53 -14.16 17.86
C ASN A 241 4.58 -14.83 16.85
N ILE A 242 5.04 -15.22 15.66
CA ILE A 242 4.19 -15.82 14.61
C ILE A 242 3.42 -17.04 15.12
N LEU A 243 4.08 -17.88 15.93
CA LEU A 243 3.46 -19.08 16.51
C LEU A 243 2.66 -18.82 17.79
N LYS A 244 2.81 -17.64 18.41
CA LYS A 244 2.10 -17.26 19.64
C LYS A 244 0.74 -16.63 19.35
N ILE A 245 0.59 -16.02 18.17
CA ILE A 245 -0.65 -15.39 17.74
C ILE A 245 -1.60 -16.47 17.22
N ASP A 246 -2.69 -16.68 17.96
CA ASP A 246 -3.73 -17.65 17.63
C ASP A 246 -5.06 -16.98 17.28
N ARG A 247 -6.04 -17.79 16.86
CA ARG A 247 -7.37 -17.29 16.47
C ARG A 247 -8.08 -16.55 17.62
N SER A 248 -7.94 -17.05 18.84
CA SER A 248 -8.63 -16.49 20.00
C SER A 248 -8.09 -15.10 20.38
N LEU A 249 -6.77 -14.91 20.28
CA LEU A 249 -6.12 -13.62 20.50
C LEU A 249 -6.53 -12.57 19.44
N LEU A 250 -6.63 -12.97 18.17
CA LEU A 250 -7.08 -12.09 17.09
C LEU A 250 -8.52 -11.59 17.34
N PHE A 251 -9.45 -12.48 17.70
CA PHE A 251 -10.83 -12.06 18.03
C PHE A 251 -10.89 -11.24 19.31
N THR A 252 -10.04 -11.51 20.29
CA THR A 252 -9.93 -10.71 21.50
C THR A 252 -9.47 -9.29 21.17
N TYR A 253 -8.50 -9.13 20.27
CA TYR A 253 -8.08 -7.82 19.76
C TYR A 253 -9.22 -7.13 18.99
N LEU A 254 -9.85 -7.81 18.03
CA LEU A 254 -10.96 -7.23 17.27
C LEU A 254 -12.09 -6.73 18.19
N LYS A 255 -12.49 -7.53 19.20
CA LYS A 255 -13.54 -7.13 20.13
C LYS A 255 -13.24 -5.83 20.90
N HIS A 256 -12.00 -5.63 21.34
CA HIS A 256 -11.64 -4.46 22.14
C HIS A 256 -11.33 -3.22 21.29
N HIS A 257 -10.80 -3.42 20.08
CA HIS A 257 -10.32 -2.33 19.24
C HIS A 257 -11.35 -1.90 18.18
N TYR A 258 -12.13 -2.82 17.61
CA TYR A 258 -13.08 -2.54 16.52
C TYR A 258 -14.45 -2.18 17.09
N THR A 259 -14.49 -1.06 17.80
CA THR A 259 -15.72 -0.53 18.42
C THR A 259 -16.26 0.65 17.61
N PRO A 260 -17.59 0.89 17.59
CA PRO A 260 -18.19 1.98 16.83
C PRO A 260 -17.54 3.35 17.08
N LYS A 261 -17.13 3.65 18.32
CA LYS A 261 -16.50 4.93 18.70
C LYS A 261 -15.10 5.13 18.13
N ARG A 262 -14.43 4.05 17.73
CA ARG A 262 -13.08 4.03 17.16
C ARG A 262 -13.08 3.79 15.65
N MET A 263 -14.25 3.86 15.03
CA MET A 263 -14.42 3.63 13.60
C MET A 263 -15.06 4.83 12.93
N VAL A 264 -14.60 5.11 11.71
CA VAL A 264 -15.21 6.08 10.82
C VAL A 264 -15.40 5.43 9.46
N VAL A 265 -16.64 5.44 8.96
CA VAL A 265 -16.93 5.06 7.57
C VAL A 265 -16.89 6.30 6.70
N THR A 266 -16.01 6.32 5.72
CA THR A 266 -15.81 7.45 4.81
C THR A 266 -16.25 7.07 3.40
N GLY A 267 -16.88 8.01 2.68
CA GLY A 267 -17.31 7.78 1.29
C GLY A 267 -17.06 8.99 0.41
N VAL A 268 -16.28 8.80 -0.66
CA VAL A 268 -16.05 9.82 -1.69
C VAL A 268 -16.78 9.42 -2.97
N GLY A 269 -17.47 10.38 -3.59
CA GLY A 269 -18.27 10.10 -4.79
C GLY A 269 -19.59 9.42 -4.50
N VAL A 270 -20.12 9.51 -3.27
CA VAL A 270 -21.40 8.91 -2.86
C VAL A 270 -22.36 9.97 -2.31
N ASP A 271 -23.66 9.69 -2.38
CA ASP A 271 -24.66 10.47 -1.66
C ASP A 271 -24.64 10.13 -0.16
N HIS A 272 -24.81 11.15 0.69
CA HIS A 272 -24.69 10.97 2.14
C HIS A 272 -25.82 10.12 2.72
N ASP A 273 -27.06 10.31 2.25
CA ASP A 273 -28.23 9.62 2.79
C ASP A 273 -28.27 8.16 2.33
N GLU A 274 -27.84 7.91 1.08
CA GLU A 274 -27.66 6.55 0.56
C GLU A 274 -26.58 5.80 1.36
N LEU A 275 -25.42 6.43 1.60
CA LEU A 275 -24.35 5.83 2.41
C LEU A 275 -24.83 5.54 3.84
N LEU A 276 -25.50 6.49 4.49
CA LEU A 276 -26.06 6.31 5.84
C LEU A 276 -27.01 5.12 5.92
N THR A 277 -27.83 4.92 4.89
CA THR A 277 -28.77 3.81 4.83
C THR A 277 -28.04 2.47 4.79
N SER A 278 -27.04 2.32 3.91
CA SER A 278 -26.24 1.10 3.82
C SER A 278 -25.39 0.88 5.09
N VAL A 279 -24.79 1.93 5.66
CA VAL A 279 -23.99 1.81 6.89
C VAL A 279 -24.84 1.37 8.08
N ARG A 280 -26.05 1.93 8.25
CA ARG A 280 -26.97 1.48 9.30
C ARG A 280 -27.27 -0.01 9.17
N LYS A 281 -27.56 -0.47 7.96
CA LYS A 281 -27.85 -1.88 7.69
C LYS A 281 -26.69 -2.81 8.06
N TYR A 282 -25.47 -2.53 7.62
CA TYR A 282 -24.36 -3.49 7.73
C TYR A 282 -23.46 -3.31 8.97
N PHE A 283 -23.41 -2.10 9.56
CA PHE A 283 -22.57 -1.79 10.72
C PHE A 283 -23.35 -1.56 12.03
N VAL A 284 -24.67 -1.37 11.96
CA VAL A 284 -25.51 -1.14 13.16
C VAL A 284 -26.50 -2.27 13.38
N ASP A 285 -27.30 -2.61 12.37
CA ASP A 285 -28.35 -3.63 12.52
C ASP A 285 -27.77 -5.05 12.63
N MET A 286 -26.69 -5.31 11.88
CA MET A 286 -25.94 -6.56 11.96
C MET A 286 -24.86 -6.48 13.04
N LYS A 287 -24.84 -7.47 13.93
CA LYS A 287 -23.86 -7.51 15.02
C LYS A 287 -22.48 -7.99 14.55
N PRO A 288 -21.41 -7.61 15.25
CA PRO A 288 -20.10 -8.22 15.08
C PRO A 288 -20.10 -9.69 15.52
N ILE A 289 -19.27 -10.52 14.88
CA ILE A 289 -19.24 -11.97 15.13
C ILE A 289 -18.82 -12.32 16.57
N TRP A 290 -17.93 -11.52 17.16
CA TRP A 290 -17.45 -11.69 18.54
C TRP A 290 -18.46 -11.27 19.62
N GLU A 291 -19.57 -10.64 19.23
CA GLU A 291 -20.71 -10.41 20.12
C GLU A 291 -21.74 -11.55 20.06
N GLU A 292 -21.82 -12.24 18.92
CA GLU A 292 -22.71 -13.38 18.72
C GLU A 292 -22.12 -14.68 19.27
N ASP A 293 -20.82 -14.90 19.04
CA ASP A 293 -20.07 -16.05 19.52
C ASP A 293 -19.00 -15.62 20.53
N THR A 294 -19.36 -15.72 21.82
CA THR A 294 -18.47 -15.35 22.92
C THR A 294 -17.32 -16.33 23.13
N ASP A 295 -17.39 -17.54 22.57
CA ASP A 295 -16.36 -18.56 22.72
C ASP A 295 -15.13 -18.28 21.84
N LEU A 296 -15.25 -17.35 20.88
CA LEU A 296 -14.14 -16.87 20.05
C LEU A 296 -13.12 -16.03 20.81
N VAL A 297 -13.52 -15.43 21.94
CA VAL A 297 -12.74 -14.45 22.69
C VAL A 297 -12.18 -15.08 23.95
N VAL A 298 -10.96 -14.71 24.33
CA VAL A 298 -10.37 -15.16 25.59
C VAL A 298 -11.00 -14.37 26.76
N PRO A 299 -11.82 -14.99 27.64
CA PRO A 299 -12.59 -14.25 28.66
C PRO A 299 -11.72 -13.66 29.77
N THR A 300 -10.52 -14.22 29.97
CA THR A 300 -9.61 -13.91 31.06
C THR A 300 -8.77 -12.65 30.83
N LEU A 301 -8.69 -12.19 29.59
CA LEU A 301 -8.00 -10.96 29.22
C LEU A 301 -9.00 -9.80 29.27
N ASN A 302 -9.25 -9.30 30.48
CA ASN A 302 -10.04 -8.08 30.70
C ASN A 302 -9.17 -6.86 30.35
N MET A 303 -8.81 -6.76 29.07
CA MET A 303 -7.88 -5.76 28.56
C MET A 303 -8.68 -4.55 28.08
N GLN A 304 -8.35 -3.39 28.63
CA GLN A 304 -8.77 -2.12 28.05
C GLN A 304 -7.80 -1.73 26.93
N VAL A 305 -8.27 -0.91 26.00
CA VAL A 305 -7.41 -0.26 25.02
C VAL A 305 -6.37 0.57 25.77
N ASP A 306 -5.11 0.43 25.38
CA ASP A 306 -4.05 1.27 25.92
C ASP A 306 -4.12 2.68 25.32
N GLU A 307 -4.40 3.67 26.16
CA GLU A 307 -4.45 5.11 25.81
C GLU A 307 -3.17 5.84 26.26
N SER A 308 -2.09 5.11 26.55
CA SER A 308 -0.81 5.70 26.97
C SER A 308 -0.23 6.62 25.89
N ILE A 309 0.24 7.78 26.35
CA ILE A 309 0.93 8.77 25.52
C ILE A 309 2.31 8.21 25.15
N ALA A 310 2.66 8.32 23.87
CA ALA A 310 3.97 7.95 23.37
C ALA A 310 5.02 8.96 23.88
N GLN A 311 6.09 8.46 24.48
CA GLN A 311 7.17 9.28 25.03
C GLN A 311 8.43 9.10 24.20
N TYR A 312 8.90 10.18 23.57
CA TYR A 312 10.19 10.16 22.89
C TYR A 312 11.32 10.08 23.93
N THR A 313 12.13 9.04 23.85
CA THR A 313 13.28 8.86 24.74
C THR A 313 14.62 9.00 24.04
N GLY A 314 14.61 8.94 22.70
CA GLY A 314 15.81 8.71 21.91
C GLY A 314 16.45 7.35 22.17
N GLY A 315 17.47 7.04 21.39
CA GLY A 315 18.17 5.76 21.45
C GLY A 315 19.00 5.50 20.20
N ILE A 316 19.71 4.38 20.21
CA ILE A 316 20.45 3.87 19.06
C ILE A 316 20.17 2.39 18.94
N ILE A 317 19.76 1.97 17.74
CA ILE A 317 19.64 0.56 17.36
C ILE A 317 20.54 0.38 16.15
N GLN A 318 21.39 -0.65 16.22
CA GLN A 318 22.32 -1.00 15.18
C GLN A 318 22.20 -2.49 14.91
N GLU A 319 22.10 -2.85 13.64
CA GLU A 319 22.08 -4.24 13.18
C GLU A 319 23.23 -4.43 12.19
N GLU A 320 24.00 -5.49 12.38
CA GLU A 320 25.02 -5.90 11.42
C GLU A 320 24.39 -6.84 10.39
N CYS A 321 24.03 -6.28 9.24
CA CYS A 321 23.47 -7.08 8.15
C CYS A 321 24.59 -7.80 7.39
N ALA A 322 24.41 -9.10 7.17
CA ALA A 322 25.29 -9.85 6.28
C ALA A 322 25.14 -9.30 4.85
N ILE A 323 26.27 -9.04 4.19
CA ILE A 323 26.28 -8.63 2.78
C ILE A 323 25.60 -9.75 1.97
N PRO A 324 24.55 -9.45 1.17
CA PRO A 324 23.87 -10.48 0.39
C PRO A 324 24.87 -11.18 -0.54
N LEU A 325 25.15 -12.46 -0.26
CA LEU A 325 26.05 -13.31 -1.06
C LEU A 325 25.60 -13.45 -2.52
N TYR A 326 24.32 -13.15 -2.79
CA TYR A 326 23.71 -13.12 -4.10
C TYR A 326 23.29 -11.69 -4.47
N ALA A 327 24.26 -10.78 -4.62
CA ALA A 327 24.11 -9.81 -5.70
C ALA A 327 23.94 -10.66 -6.96
N GLY A 328 22.74 -10.73 -7.54
CA GLY A 328 22.53 -11.43 -8.80
C GLY A 328 23.47 -10.87 -9.88
N MET A 329 23.31 -11.32 -11.13
CA MET A 329 24.00 -10.72 -12.28
C MET A 329 23.79 -9.18 -12.42
N SER A 330 22.96 -8.58 -11.55
CA SER A 330 22.63 -7.17 -11.42
C SER A 330 23.70 -6.29 -10.75
N GLY A 331 24.69 -6.84 -10.03
CA GLY A 331 25.80 -6.03 -9.49
C GLY A 331 25.39 -4.86 -8.59
N LEU A 332 24.38 -5.08 -7.72
CA LEU A 332 23.92 -4.04 -6.79
C LEU A 332 25.04 -3.64 -5.82
N PRO A 333 25.22 -2.33 -5.54
CA PRO A 333 26.27 -1.86 -4.66
C PRO A 333 25.99 -2.27 -3.22
N GLU A 334 27.06 -2.57 -2.48
CA GLU A 334 27.01 -2.74 -1.04
C GLU A 334 26.84 -1.37 -0.38
N LEU A 335 25.72 -1.19 0.33
CA LEU A 335 25.38 0.07 0.98
C LEU A 335 25.17 -0.15 2.48
N ALA A 336 25.67 0.79 3.26
CA ALA A 336 25.26 1.00 4.63
C ALA A 336 24.13 2.04 4.66
N HIS A 337 23.15 1.83 5.53
CA HIS A 337 22.01 2.71 5.69
C HIS A 337 22.01 3.29 7.10
N VAL A 338 21.72 4.59 7.21
CA VAL A 338 21.61 5.28 8.49
C VAL A 338 20.33 6.11 8.48
N VAL A 339 19.59 6.08 9.59
CA VAL A 339 18.47 6.98 9.85
C VAL A 339 18.75 7.75 11.13
N ILE A 340 18.72 9.08 11.05
CA ILE A 340 18.84 9.96 12.21
C ILE A 340 17.52 10.70 12.37
N GLY A 341 16.88 10.56 13.53
CA GLY A 341 15.56 11.14 13.80
C GLY A 341 15.51 11.93 15.09
N LEU A 342 14.70 12.98 15.07
CA LEU A 342 14.34 13.84 16.21
C LEU A 342 12.84 13.71 16.49
N GLU A 343 12.43 14.05 17.71
CA GLU A 343 11.01 14.20 18.03
C GLU A 343 10.37 15.22 17.09
N GLY A 344 9.27 14.81 16.46
CA GLY A 344 8.43 15.65 15.62
C GLY A 344 7.16 16.10 16.35
N TYR A 345 6.17 16.54 15.59
CA TYR A 345 4.91 17.05 16.15
C TYR A 345 3.72 16.13 15.85
N SER A 346 2.73 16.16 16.73
CA SER A 346 1.42 15.56 16.48
C SER A 346 0.74 16.24 15.27
N HIS A 347 -0.13 15.51 14.57
CA HIS A 347 -0.97 16.10 13.53
C HIS A 347 -2.01 17.10 14.06
N GLN A 348 -2.19 17.19 15.38
CA GLN A 348 -3.08 18.17 16.04
C GLN A 348 -2.33 19.42 16.52
N ASP A 349 -1.01 19.43 16.45
CA ASP A 349 -0.17 20.53 16.93
C ASP A 349 -0.22 21.72 15.94
N PRO A 350 -0.25 22.99 16.41
CA PRO A 350 -0.11 24.16 15.53
C PRO A 350 1.16 24.12 14.65
N ASP A 351 2.24 23.49 15.12
CA ASP A 351 3.51 23.36 14.40
C ASP A 351 3.54 22.19 13.39
N PHE A 352 2.44 21.44 13.25
CA PHE A 352 2.29 20.37 12.25
C PHE A 352 2.50 20.85 10.82
N ILE A 353 1.89 21.99 10.46
CA ILE A 353 2.02 22.55 9.11
C ILE A 353 3.44 23.06 8.86
N PRO A 354 4.06 23.84 9.77
CA PRO A 354 5.48 24.19 9.69
C PRO A 354 6.42 22.99 9.46
N ILE A 355 6.27 21.89 10.21
CA ILE A 355 7.14 20.72 10.03
C ILE A 355 6.90 20.00 8.69
N CYS A 356 5.68 20.01 8.16
CA CYS A 356 5.40 19.51 6.81
C CYS A 356 6.09 20.37 5.73
N VAL A 357 6.11 21.70 5.89
CA VAL A 357 6.85 22.60 5.01
C VAL A 357 8.35 22.33 5.11
N LEU A 358 8.87 22.17 6.33
CA LEU A 358 10.28 21.79 6.56
C LEU A 358 10.63 20.47 5.86
N ASN A 359 9.77 19.46 5.97
CA ASN A 359 9.96 18.19 5.26
C ASN A 359 10.04 18.40 3.73
N MET A 360 9.20 19.27 3.18
CA MET A 360 9.21 19.62 1.76
C MET A 360 10.47 20.42 1.35
N MET A 361 11.01 21.26 2.23
CA MET A 361 12.27 21.97 2.02
C MET A 361 13.47 21.02 2.02
N MET A 362 13.50 20.10 2.98
CA MET A 362 14.57 19.11 3.12
C MET A 362 14.54 18.12 1.95
N GLY A 363 13.35 17.57 1.65
CA GLY A 363 13.09 16.72 0.49
C GLY A 363 14.08 15.58 0.36
N GLY A 364 14.74 15.51 -0.79
CA GLY A 364 15.77 14.51 -1.07
C GLY A 364 15.41 13.53 -2.19
N GLY A 365 15.94 12.32 -2.10
CA GLY A 365 15.71 11.24 -3.05
C GLY A 365 16.92 10.32 -3.23
N GLY A 366 16.87 9.51 -4.27
CA GLY A 366 18.00 8.69 -4.71
C GLY A 366 18.81 9.37 -5.82
N SER A 367 20.13 9.14 -5.83
CA SER A 367 21.06 9.65 -6.84
C SER A 367 20.75 9.16 -8.27
N PHE A 368 20.01 8.05 -8.39
CA PHE A 368 19.57 7.47 -9.67
C PHE A 368 18.12 7.81 -10.05
N SER A 369 17.55 8.89 -9.50
CA SER A 369 16.18 9.30 -9.85
C SER A 369 16.11 9.73 -11.33
N ALA A 370 15.63 8.85 -12.20
CA ALA A 370 15.41 9.10 -13.64
C ALA A 370 14.15 9.95 -13.90
N GLY A 371 13.89 10.96 -13.06
CA GLY A 371 12.74 11.83 -13.16
C GLY A 371 12.97 13.11 -13.95
N GLY A 372 11.89 13.64 -14.52
CA GLY A 372 11.87 15.02 -15.03
C GLY A 372 11.81 16.06 -13.90
N PRO A 373 11.81 17.36 -14.25
CA PRO A 373 11.64 18.46 -13.30
C PRO A 373 10.39 18.27 -12.41
N GLY A 374 10.46 18.69 -11.14
CA GLY A 374 9.36 18.61 -10.18
C GLY A 374 9.49 17.53 -9.11
N LYS A 375 10.48 16.63 -9.19
CA LYS A 375 10.72 15.58 -8.17
C LYS A 375 11.56 16.03 -6.96
N GLY A 376 11.60 17.33 -6.66
CA GLY A 376 12.37 17.84 -5.52
C GLY A 376 13.89 17.97 -5.75
N MET A 377 14.35 18.08 -7.00
CA MET A 377 15.79 18.25 -7.32
C MET A 377 16.43 19.53 -6.75
N TYR A 378 15.62 20.51 -6.35
CA TYR A 378 16.06 21.77 -5.76
C TYR A 378 15.96 21.81 -4.23
N THR A 379 15.63 20.67 -3.60
CA THR A 379 15.54 20.55 -2.14
C THR A 379 16.94 20.56 -1.50
N ARG A 380 17.01 20.84 -0.19
CA ARG A 380 18.29 20.95 0.53
C ARG A 380 19.10 19.67 0.44
N LEU A 381 18.49 18.51 0.72
CA LEU A 381 19.20 17.24 0.68
C LEU A 381 19.67 16.89 -0.73
N TYR A 382 18.90 17.23 -1.76
CA TYR A 382 19.34 16.99 -3.13
C TYR A 382 20.55 17.88 -3.51
N THR A 383 20.48 19.17 -3.20
CA THR A 383 21.48 20.16 -3.64
C THR A 383 22.74 20.18 -2.78
N ASN A 384 22.60 20.09 -1.46
CA ASN A 384 23.72 20.11 -0.52
C ASN A 384 24.34 18.73 -0.33
N VAL A 385 23.57 17.64 -0.41
CA VAL A 385 24.07 16.28 -0.20
C VAL A 385 24.33 15.58 -1.53
N LEU A 386 23.29 15.24 -2.29
CA LEU A 386 23.44 14.35 -3.46
C LEU A 386 24.31 14.97 -4.58
N ASN A 387 24.16 16.26 -4.87
CA ASN A 387 24.95 16.92 -5.90
C ASN A 387 26.42 17.15 -5.51
N ARG A 388 26.74 17.22 -4.21
CA ARG A 388 28.09 17.51 -3.71
C ARG A 388 28.86 16.24 -3.32
N HIS A 389 28.16 15.23 -2.84
CA HIS A 389 28.72 13.98 -2.34
C HIS A 389 28.34 12.85 -3.29
N HIS A 390 29.13 12.67 -4.35
CA HIS A 390 28.88 11.68 -5.41
C HIS A 390 28.84 10.22 -4.92
N TRP A 391 29.35 9.95 -3.72
CA TRP A 391 29.35 8.63 -3.08
C TRP A 391 28.07 8.36 -2.28
N MET A 392 27.22 9.38 -2.07
CA MET A 392 25.91 9.22 -1.46
C MET A 392 24.94 8.62 -2.47
N PHE A 393 24.23 7.56 -2.09
CA PHE A 393 23.26 6.87 -2.94
C PHE A 393 21.84 7.39 -2.74
N SER A 394 21.48 7.73 -1.51
CA SER A 394 20.21 8.37 -1.17
C SER A 394 20.36 9.27 0.04
N ALA A 395 19.52 10.30 0.11
CA ALA A 395 19.32 11.13 1.28
C ALA A 395 17.90 11.68 1.19
N THR A 396 17.01 11.28 2.10
CA THR A 396 15.58 11.62 2.07
C THR A 396 15.09 11.96 3.47
N ALA A 397 14.34 13.05 3.61
CA ALA A 397 13.66 13.43 4.83
C ALA A 397 12.25 12.81 4.90
N TYR A 398 11.86 12.40 6.10
CA TYR A 398 10.57 11.83 6.43
C TYR A 398 9.98 12.55 7.64
N ASN A 399 8.67 12.81 7.56
CA ASN A 399 7.89 13.32 8.67
C ASN A 399 6.75 12.35 8.97
N HIS A 400 6.83 11.68 10.11
CA HIS A 400 5.75 10.86 10.66
C HIS A 400 5.03 11.66 11.73
N ALA A 401 3.71 11.83 11.60
CA ALA A 401 2.90 12.53 12.58
C ALA A 401 1.81 11.59 13.10
N TYR A 402 1.73 11.45 14.41
CA TYR A 402 0.76 10.61 15.12
C TYR A 402 -0.17 11.49 15.96
N MET A 403 -1.13 10.88 16.66
CA MET A 403 -2.13 11.61 17.44
C MET A 403 -1.54 12.51 18.53
N ASP A 404 -0.45 12.11 19.17
CA ASP A 404 0.10 12.74 20.37
C ASP A 404 1.59 13.09 20.27
N THR A 405 2.28 12.65 19.20
CA THR A 405 3.70 12.93 18.95
C THR A 405 4.03 12.80 17.46
N GLY A 406 5.28 12.99 17.08
CA GLY A 406 5.76 12.78 15.72
C GLY A 406 7.23 12.35 15.69
N LEU A 407 7.71 11.98 14.52
CA LEU A 407 9.11 11.63 14.28
C LEU A 407 9.54 12.24 12.95
N PHE A 408 10.52 13.14 13.02
CA PHE A 408 11.17 13.70 11.85
C PHE A 408 12.53 13.06 11.69
N CYS A 409 12.81 12.42 10.55
CA CYS A 409 14.07 11.74 10.34
C CYS A 409 14.63 11.90 8.92
N ILE A 410 15.94 11.72 8.81
CA ILE A 410 16.64 11.70 7.53
C ILE A 410 17.24 10.30 7.36
N HIS A 411 16.85 9.63 6.30
CA HIS A 411 17.45 8.38 5.84
C HIS A 411 18.51 8.68 4.79
N ALA A 412 19.68 8.09 4.95
CA ALA A 412 20.75 8.15 3.97
C ALA A 412 21.37 6.79 3.70
N SER A 413 21.94 6.62 2.51
CA SER A 413 22.69 5.42 2.14
C SER A 413 23.99 5.77 1.43
N SER A 414 25.05 5.04 1.78
CA SER A 414 26.40 5.18 1.20
C SER A 414 27.15 3.86 1.23
N PRO A 415 28.27 3.71 0.50
CA PRO A 415 29.19 2.60 0.73
C PRO A 415 29.65 2.51 2.20
N PRO A 416 29.90 1.31 2.75
CA PRO A 416 30.32 1.13 4.15
C PRO A 416 31.57 1.94 4.55
N ALA A 417 32.49 2.16 3.60
CA ALA A 417 33.71 2.94 3.85
C ALA A 417 33.45 4.42 4.17
N ASN A 418 32.26 4.95 3.84
CA ASN A 418 31.90 6.36 3.97
C ASN A 418 30.85 6.63 5.07
N VAL A 419 30.57 5.66 5.94
CA VAL A 419 29.52 5.79 6.97
C VAL A 419 29.80 6.95 7.94
N HIS A 420 31.07 7.14 8.31
CA HIS A 420 31.47 8.23 9.19
C HIS A 420 31.16 9.59 8.54
N GLU A 421 31.61 9.79 7.31
CA GLU A 421 31.35 11.01 6.55
C GLU A 421 29.85 11.20 6.27
N MET A 422 29.10 10.12 6.03
CA MET A 422 27.66 10.17 5.83
C MET A 422 26.96 10.76 7.06
N VAL A 423 27.27 10.24 8.26
CA VAL A 423 26.70 10.75 9.51
C VAL A 423 27.07 12.22 9.71
N GLU A 424 28.32 12.60 9.48
CA GLU A 424 28.76 14.00 9.61
C GLU A 424 27.98 14.94 8.68
N VAL A 425 27.77 14.55 7.43
CA VAL A 425 27.00 15.33 6.45
C VAL A 425 25.53 15.46 6.86
N ILE A 426 24.88 14.36 7.28
CA ILE A 426 23.47 14.40 7.69
C ILE A 426 23.28 15.23 8.96
N VAL A 427 24.15 15.07 9.96
CA VAL A 427 24.10 15.88 11.19
C VAL A 427 24.31 17.37 10.87
N LYS A 428 25.23 17.69 9.96
CA LYS A 428 25.43 19.07 9.51
C LYS A 428 24.18 19.65 8.85
N GLU A 429 23.51 18.89 7.99
CA GLU A 429 22.25 19.33 7.39
C GLU A 429 21.12 19.48 8.41
N LEU A 430 21.04 18.59 9.42
CA LEU A 430 20.10 18.75 10.54
C LEU A 430 20.35 20.05 11.32
N VAL A 431 21.61 20.39 11.61
CA VAL A 431 21.96 21.65 12.27
C VAL A 431 21.65 22.85 11.36
N ASN A 432 21.89 22.73 10.05
CA ASN A 432 21.58 23.78 9.08
C ASN A 432 20.07 24.05 8.96
N MET A 433 19.20 23.13 9.39
CA MET A 433 17.75 23.38 9.45
C MET A 433 17.40 24.56 10.37
N ALA A 434 18.17 24.75 11.45
CA ALA A 434 17.99 25.88 12.38
C ALA A 434 18.61 27.20 11.86
N GLY A 435 19.29 27.16 10.71
CA GLY A 435 19.91 28.34 10.08
C GLY A 435 18.88 29.28 9.42
N ALA A 436 19.37 30.42 8.94
CA ALA A 436 18.54 31.39 8.24
C ALA A 436 17.93 30.79 6.96
N LEU A 437 16.64 31.07 6.73
CA LEU A 437 15.90 30.59 5.57
C LEU A 437 15.99 31.60 4.42
N GLY A 438 16.22 31.11 3.20
CA GLY A 438 16.04 31.94 2.01
C GLY A 438 14.56 32.08 1.66
N GLU A 439 14.08 33.32 1.48
CA GLU A 439 12.68 33.57 1.09
C GLU A 439 12.24 32.77 -0.15
N PRO A 440 13.04 32.64 -1.23
CA PRO A 440 12.63 31.88 -2.41
C PRO A 440 12.48 30.38 -2.14
N GLU A 441 13.31 29.83 -1.26
CA GLU A 441 13.27 28.42 -0.91
C GLU A 441 12.00 28.08 -0.13
N LEU A 442 11.68 28.92 0.87
CA LEU A 442 10.46 28.77 1.66
C LEU A 442 9.21 28.86 0.79
N GLN A 443 9.16 29.85 -0.10
CA GLN A 443 8.01 30.04 -1.00
C GLN A 443 7.82 28.82 -1.91
N VAL A 444 8.88 28.32 -2.54
CA VAL A 444 8.82 27.13 -3.39
C VAL A 444 8.32 25.90 -2.62
N SER A 445 8.76 25.71 -1.38
CA SER A 445 8.32 24.57 -0.57
C SER A 445 6.87 24.68 -0.12
N GLN A 446 6.38 25.88 0.20
CA GLN A 446 4.97 26.12 0.48
C GLN A 446 4.10 25.85 -0.76
N GLU A 447 4.49 26.37 -1.92
CA GLU A 447 3.79 26.13 -3.19
C GLU A 447 3.77 24.63 -3.54
N ASN A 448 4.91 23.94 -3.42
CA ASN A 448 5.00 22.50 -3.65
C ASN A 448 4.10 21.71 -2.70
N MET A 449 4.04 22.09 -1.42
CA MET A 449 3.15 21.46 -0.45
C MET A 449 1.68 21.62 -0.84
N VAL A 450 1.26 22.82 -1.23
CA VAL A 450 -0.11 23.07 -1.72
C VAL A 450 -0.41 22.26 -2.96
N ILE A 451 0.52 22.20 -3.92
CA ILE A 451 0.36 21.43 -5.16
C ILE A 451 0.23 19.93 -4.85
N ILE A 452 1.06 19.39 -3.97
CA ILE A 452 1.05 17.96 -3.62
C ILE A 452 -0.26 17.61 -2.91
N ILE A 453 -0.64 18.38 -1.89
CA ILE A 453 -1.90 18.15 -1.17
C ILE A 453 -3.08 18.25 -2.15
N THR A 454 -3.11 19.27 -2.99
CA THR A 454 -4.18 19.47 -3.96
C THR A 454 -4.21 18.37 -5.03
N SER A 455 -3.05 17.89 -5.49
CA SER A 455 -2.95 16.80 -6.48
C SER A 455 -3.41 15.46 -5.89
N VAL A 456 -3.05 15.17 -4.64
CA VAL A 456 -3.53 13.97 -3.93
C VAL A 456 -5.04 14.05 -3.72
N VAL A 457 -5.54 15.22 -3.28
CA VAL A 457 -6.98 15.42 -3.06
C VAL A 457 -7.76 15.40 -4.37
N LEU A 458 -7.23 15.89 -5.50
CA LEU A 458 -7.94 15.90 -6.79
C LEU A 458 -7.91 14.55 -7.52
N ASN A 459 -6.87 13.73 -7.28
CA ASN A 459 -6.75 12.39 -7.88
C ASN A 459 -7.43 11.29 -7.03
N ALA A 460 -7.90 11.63 -5.82
CA ALA A 460 -8.78 10.80 -4.98
C ALA A 460 -10.26 11.12 -5.23
#